data_AF-A0A4R6V406-F1
#
_entry.id   AF-A0A4R6V406-F1
#
_cell.length_a   1.000
_cell.length_b   1.000
_cell.length_c   1.000
_cell.angle_alpha   90.00
_cell.angle_beta   90.00
_cell.angle_gamma   90.00
#
_symmetry.space_group_name_H-M   'P 1'
#
loop_
_entity.id
_entity.type
_entity.pdbx_description
1 polymer ?
#
loop_
_entity_poly.entity_id
_entity_poly.type
_entity_poly.pdbx_seq_one_letter_code
_entity_poly.pdbx_strand_id
1 'polypeptide(L)'
;MADSGPAEALARAGAFAARAAAEQPDPDTARRGLAALLYDVPGVRGRVVATTEPYDGSYHYDLLLTHEAGTHVVGFAPARSLPWPLRGARSPAEQDVVRVNGTVLRMRQAMAALDGLWERPRLLRHLVEACLVVEELAERGGAIDDAVDDALLQRRLDGFRLRHGLARAADTHRWLADHGMTHRDLEDRLTAELRLELLQEQLVGDRVAEAFRDAPDAFDTLPVAVAVLPSPRLCAAAHARCRDGRTPLEVAVGEAARGGPRPPDGPVSVSFGTQARHSAAEPVAALFSPSAAEGAVAEPHRVEGGHALVQRLGPVAPGVLDDRARAELRGVLFERWLDARLRSADVEWYWGNTRNDSRRS
;
A
#
# COMPACT_ATOMS: atom_id res chain seq x y z
N MET A 1 0.48 47.68 -47.59
CA MET A 1 1.29 46.51 -47.17
C MET A 1 0.65 45.97 -45.91
N ALA A 2 0.07 44.76 -45.96
CA ALA A 2 -0.54 44.16 -44.78
C ALA A 2 0.56 43.87 -43.75
N ASP A 3 0.29 44.20 -42.50
CA ASP A 3 1.18 44.01 -41.35
C ASP A 3 1.36 42.50 -41.09
N SER A 4 2.38 41.89 -41.72
CA SER A 4 2.65 40.46 -41.65
C SER A 4 3.38 40.04 -40.36
N GLY A 5 3.83 41.00 -39.56
CA GLY A 5 4.61 40.76 -38.34
C GLY A 5 3.92 39.84 -37.33
N PRO A 6 2.65 40.07 -36.95
CA PRO A 6 1.97 39.24 -35.96
C PRO A 6 1.78 37.78 -36.38
N ALA A 7 1.46 37.54 -37.66
CA ALA A 7 1.27 36.18 -38.19
C ALA A 7 2.59 35.40 -38.21
N GLU A 8 3.69 36.06 -38.59
CA GLU A 8 5.02 35.47 -38.56
C GLU A 8 5.48 35.17 -37.13
N ALA A 9 5.27 36.11 -36.19
CA ALA A 9 5.56 35.89 -34.77
C ALA A 9 4.82 34.67 -34.20
N LEU A 10 3.53 34.51 -34.52
CA LEU A 10 2.74 33.37 -34.08
C LEU A 10 3.30 32.03 -34.58
N ALA A 11 3.65 31.95 -35.87
CA ALA A 11 4.23 30.74 -36.46
C ALA A 11 5.57 30.37 -35.80
N ARG A 12 6.46 31.36 -35.65
CA ARG A 12 7.78 31.15 -35.00
C ARG A 12 7.62 30.76 -33.53
N ALA A 13 6.70 31.40 -32.80
CA ALA A 13 6.41 31.09 -31.40
C ALA A 13 5.82 29.68 -31.22
N GLY A 14 4.94 29.23 -32.12
CA GLY A 14 4.39 27.87 -32.07
C GLY A 14 5.48 26.80 -32.21
N ALA A 15 6.39 26.98 -33.18
CA ALA A 15 7.54 26.09 -33.36
C ALA A 15 8.49 26.13 -32.14
N PHE A 16 8.70 27.30 -31.56
CA PHE A 16 9.48 27.46 -30.34
C PHE A 16 8.85 26.72 -29.15
N ALA A 17 7.54 26.86 -28.93
CA ALA A 17 6.83 26.19 -27.84
C ALA A 17 6.94 24.66 -27.94
N ALA A 18 6.78 24.10 -29.14
CA ALA A 18 6.93 22.67 -29.38
C ALA A 18 8.35 22.17 -29.07
N ARG A 19 9.37 22.92 -29.47
CA ARG A 19 10.77 22.60 -29.18
C ARG A 19 11.10 22.72 -27.70
N ALA A 20 10.69 23.80 -27.04
CA ALA A 20 10.91 24.01 -25.61
C ALA A 20 10.24 22.91 -24.76
N ALA A 21 9.06 22.43 -25.17
CA ALA A 21 8.39 21.30 -24.51
C ALA A 21 9.17 19.98 -24.63
N ALA A 22 9.93 19.78 -25.72
CA ALA A 22 10.75 18.60 -25.92
C ALA A 22 12.12 18.71 -25.21
N GLU A 23 12.75 19.88 -25.26
CA GLU A 23 14.10 20.10 -24.77
C GLU A 23 14.17 20.47 -23.29
N GLN A 24 13.05 20.91 -22.69
CA GLN A 24 12.94 21.28 -21.27
C GLN A 24 14.07 22.23 -20.80
N PRO A 25 14.32 23.36 -21.49
CA PRO A 25 15.34 24.32 -21.07
C PRO A 25 15.01 24.88 -19.67
N ASP A 26 15.94 25.54 -18.99
CA ASP A 26 15.55 26.35 -17.84
C ASP A 26 14.72 27.59 -18.28
N PRO A 27 13.91 28.20 -17.39
CA PRO A 27 13.06 29.34 -17.75
C PRO A 27 13.82 30.55 -18.31
N ASP A 28 15.07 30.79 -17.90
CA ASP A 28 15.86 31.91 -18.41
C ASP A 28 16.37 31.65 -19.83
N THR A 29 16.77 30.42 -20.11
CA THR A 29 17.12 29.97 -21.47
C THR A 29 15.93 30.07 -22.40
N ALA A 30 14.73 29.65 -21.95
CA ALA A 30 13.50 29.82 -22.74
C ALA A 30 13.21 31.30 -23.04
N ARG A 31 13.34 32.20 -22.06
CA ARG A 31 13.15 33.65 -22.25
C ARG A 31 14.10 34.24 -23.28
N ARG A 32 15.40 33.90 -23.20
CA ARG A 32 16.40 34.35 -24.19
C ARG A 32 16.10 33.80 -25.58
N GLY A 33 15.70 32.54 -25.67
CA GLY A 33 15.33 31.90 -26.93
C GLY A 33 14.15 32.58 -27.63
N LEU A 34 13.09 32.91 -26.88
CA LEU A 34 11.94 33.65 -27.42
C LEU A 34 12.34 35.07 -27.87
N ALA A 35 13.13 35.78 -27.05
CA ALA A 35 13.58 37.13 -27.36
C ALA A 35 14.40 37.19 -28.66
N ALA A 36 15.32 36.24 -28.85
CA ALA A 36 16.12 36.14 -30.07
C ALA A 36 15.25 35.85 -31.31
N LEU A 37 14.23 35.00 -31.16
CA LEU A 37 13.33 34.59 -32.24
C LEU A 37 12.39 35.70 -32.72
N LEU A 38 12.12 36.70 -31.88
CA LEU A 38 11.26 37.85 -32.19
C LEU A 38 12.04 39.14 -32.48
N TYR A 39 13.38 39.10 -32.46
CA TYR A 39 14.24 40.30 -32.57
C TYR A 39 14.00 41.11 -33.86
N ASP A 40 13.72 40.42 -34.97
CA ASP A 40 13.48 40.98 -36.30
C ASP A 40 11.99 41.16 -36.62
N VAL A 41 11.09 40.91 -35.67
CA VAL A 41 9.63 41.07 -35.88
C VAL A 41 9.16 42.39 -35.27
N PRO A 42 8.97 43.46 -36.06
CA PRO A 42 8.66 44.78 -35.54
C PRO A 42 7.31 44.79 -34.83
N GLY A 43 7.19 45.56 -33.75
CA GLY A 43 5.92 45.80 -33.06
C GLY A 43 5.40 44.64 -32.20
N VAL A 44 6.13 43.52 -32.10
CA VAL A 44 5.77 42.37 -31.26
C VAL A 44 6.70 42.26 -30.06
N ARG A 45 6.13 42.12 -28.86
CA ARG A 45 6.87 41.82 -27.63
C ARG A 45 6.53 40.42 -27.14
N GLY A 46 7.54 39.60 -26.91
CA GLY A 46 7.38 38.24 -26.36
C GLY A 46 7.66 38.19 -24.86
N ARG A 47 6.87 37.40 -24.13
CA ARG A 47 7.15 37.02 -22.74
C ARG A 47 6.89 35.52 -22.56
N VAL A 48 7.78 34.85 -21.84
CA VAL A 48 7.61 33.45 -21.43
C VAL A 48 7.02 33.39 -20.03
N VAL A 49 5.95 32.63 -19.88
CA VAL A 49 5.41 32.19 -18.59
C VAL A 49 5.76 30.72 -18.45
N ALA A 50 6.56 30.39 -17.43
CA ALA A 50 6.97 29.02 -17.13
C ALA A 50 6.24 28.55 -15.87
N THR A 51 5.67 27.35 -15.92
CA THR A 51 5.04 26.69 -14.78
C THR A 51 5.72 25.34 -14.58
N THR A 52 6.06 25.01 -13.33
CA THR A 52 6.63 23.70 -12.98
C THR A 52 5.51 22.70 -12.74
N GLU A 53 5.60 21.53 -13.37
CA GLU A 53 4.70 20.41 -13.13
C GLU A 53 5.02 19.76 -11.77
N PRO A 54 4.04 19.64 -10.86
CA PRO A 54 4.31 19.12 -9.52
C PRO A 54 4.68 17.63 -9.49
N TYR A 55 4.34 16.87 -10.54
CA TYR A 55 4.57 15.43 -10.58
C TYR A 55 6.01 15.05 -10.97
N ASP A 56 6.58 15.71 -11.98
CA ASP A 56 7.90 15.35 -12.54
C ASP A 56 8.90 16.52 -12.56
N GLY A 57 8.50 17.70 -12.08
CA GLY A 57 9.35 18.89 -12.05
C GLY A 57 9.60 19.51 -13.43
N SER A 58 8.96 19.02 -14.49
CA SER A 58 9.11 19.55 -15.85
C SER A 58 8.50 20.95 -16.00
N TYR A 59 8.94 21.70 -17.01
CA TYR A 59 8.40 23.02 -17.32
C TYR A 59 7.35 22.97 -18.43
N HIS A 60 6.25 23.66 -18.19
CA HIS A 60 5.28 24.05 -19.21
C HIS A 60 5.45 25.53 -19.57
N TYR A 61 5.44 25.84 -20.87
CA TYR A 61 5.65 27.19 -21.38
C TYR A 61 4.43 27.72 -22.12
N ASP A 62 3.99 28.90 -21.69
CA ASP A 62 3.07 29.74 -22.44
C ASP A 62 3.80 31.00 -22.90
N LEU A 63 3.64 31.32 -24.18
CA LEU A 63 4.27 32.48 -24.81
C LEU A 63 3.20 33.56 -24.98
N LEU A 64 3.42 34.71 -24.37
CA LEU A 64 2.59 35.91 -24.54
C LEU A 64 3.21 36.77 -25.62
N LEU A 65 2.50 36.97 -26.72
CA LEU A 65 2.92 37.84 -27.82
C LEU A 65 2.01 39.06 -27.85
N THR A 66 2.54 40.22 -27.43
CA THR A 66 1.78 41.48 -27.37
C THR A 66 2.16 42.38 -28.55
N HIS A 67 1.15 42.91 -29.24
CA HIS A 67 1.28 43.89 -30.33
C HIS A 67 0.12 44.89 -30.26
N GLU A 68 0.04 45.87 -31.18
CA GLU A 68 -0.94 46.98 -31.09
C GLU A 68 -2.40 46.51 -31.05
N ALA A 69 -2.74 45.44 -31.78
CA ALA A 69 -4.11 44.93 -31.85
C ALA A 69 -4.48 43.97 -30.70
N GLY A 70 -3.53 43.58 -29.83
CA GLY A 70 -3.84 42.75 -28.68
C GLY A 70 -2.68 41.86 -28.19
N THR A 71 -3.04 40.83 -27.44
CA THR A 71 -2.10 39.80 -26.98
C THR A 71 -2.57 38.43 -27.41
N HIS A 72 -1.69 37.69 -28.07
CA HIS A 72 -1.88 36.26 -28.33
C HIS A 72 -1.19 35.44 -27.25
N VAL A 73 -1.82 34.32 -26.87
CA VAL A 73 -1.20 33.30 -26.02
C VAL A 73 -0.95 32.08 -26.88
N VAL A 74 0.31 31.65 -26.94
CA VAL A 74 0.73 30.44 -27.66
C VAL A 74 1.26 29.44 -26.65
N GLY A 75 0.51 28.37 -26.44
CA GLY A 75 0.93 27.23 -25.63
C GLY A 75 1.04 25.98 -26.50
N PHE A 76 1.98 25.10 -26.17
CA PHE A 76 2.08 23.77 -26.77
C PHE A 76 1.95 22.72 -25.66
N ALA A 77 1.07 21.75 -25.88
CA ALA A 77 0.87 20.63 -24.99
C ALA A 77 1.11 19.34 -25.78
N PRO A 78 2.08 18.48 -25.40
CA PRO A 78 2.17 17.14 -25.97
C PRO A 78 0.85 16.37 -25.74
N ALA A 79 0.59 15.35 -26.57
CA ALA A 79 -0.68 14.61 -26.62
C ALA A 79 -1.21 14.08 -25.27
N ARG A 80 -0.35 13.93 -24.27
CA ARG A 80 -0.66 13.46 -22.92
C ARG A 80 -0.93 14.59 -21.90
N SER A 81 -0.97 15.85 -22.32
CA SER A 81 -1.08 17.01 -21.43
C SER A 81 -2.10 18.01 -21.97
N LEU A 82 -2.64 18.84 -21.08
CA LEU A 82 -3.52 19.95 -21.44
C LEU A 82 -2.73 21.26 -21.48
N PRO A 83 -2.97 22.15 -22.45
CA PRO A 83 -2.39 23.49 -22.46
C PRO A 83 -2.93 24.31 -21.28
N TRP A 84 -2.11 25.19 -20.70
CA TRP A 84 -2.45 25.95 -19.48
C TRP A 84 -3.83 26.63 -19.47
N PRO A 85 -4.31 27.27 -20.57
CA PRO A 85 -5.65 27.85 -20.59
C PRO A 85 -6.77 26.85 -20.32
N LEU A 86 -6.53 25.56 -20.57
CA LEU A 86 -7.45 24.46 -20.31
C LEU A 86 -7.21 23.77 -18.96
N ARG A 87 -6.07 23.98 -18.30
CA ARG A 87 -5.78 23.40 -16.98
C ARG A 87 -6.64 23.98 -15.85
N GLY A 88 -7.27 25.14 -16.07
CA GLY A 88 -8.30 25.72 -15.19
C GLY A 88 -9.74 25.50 -15.68
N ALA A 89 -9.91 25.14 -16.95
CA ALA A 89 -11.19 24.75 -17.53
C ALA A 89 -11.45 23.29 -17.16
N ARG A 90 -11.81 23.06 -15.88
CA ARG A 90 -12.07 21.73 -15.32
C ARG A 90 -12.86 20.90 -16.32
N SER A 91 -12.23 19.87 -16.88
CA SER A 91 -12.98 18.90 -17.67
C SER A 91 -14.01 18.29 -16.72
N PRO A 92 -15.28 18.14 -17.10
CA PRO A 92 -16.26 17.41 -16.29
C PRO A 92 -15.73 16.04 -15.84
N ALA A 93 -14.87 15.41 -16.65
CA ALA A 93 -14.21 14.15 -16.33
C ALA A 93 -13.08 14.26 -15.28
N GLU A 94 -12.48 15.42 -15.04
CA GLU A 94 -11.50 15.61 -13.95
C GLU A 94 -12.16 15.66 -12.57
N GLN A 95 -13.48 15.86 -12.53
CA GLN A 95 -14.26 15.72 -11.30
C GLN A 95 -14.76 14.30 -11.10
N ASP A 96 -14.50 13.38 -12.04
CA ASP A 96 -15.00 12.01 -11.99
C ASP A 96 -13.85 11.09 -11.54
N VAL A 97 -14.00 10.44 -10.39
CA VAL A 97 -12.97 9.57 -9.79
C VAL A 97 -13.10 8.14 -10.32
N VAL A 98 -14.33 7.62 -10.35
CA VAL A 98 -14.61 6.28 -10.87
C VAL A 98 -16.05 6.21 -11.36
N ARG A 99 -16.32 5.43 -12.40
CA ARG A 99 -17.67 5.15 -12.88
C ARG A 99 -17.97 3.66 -12.77
N VAL A 100 -19.03 3.31 -12.04
CA VAL A 100 -19.50 1.92 -11.85
C VAL A 100 -20.94 1.84 -12.32
N ASN A 101 -21.22 0.97 -13.30
CA ASN A 101 -22.57 0.74 -13.84
C ASN A 101 -23.30 2.04 -14.24
N GLY A 102 -22.59 2.98 -14.87
CA GLY A 102 -23.15 4.28 -15.27
C GLY A 102 -23.24 5.32 -14.15
N THR A 103 -23.01 4.94 -12.90
CA THR A 103 -22.94 5.86 -11.76
C THR A 103 -21.53 6.41 -11.63
N VAL A 104 -21.38 7.72 -11.67
CA VAL A 104 -20.09 8.40 -11.57
C VAL A 104 -19.88 8.87 -10.12
N LEU A 105 -18.83 8.36 -9.47
CA LEU A 105 -18.32 8.90 -8.22
C LEU A 105 -17.50 10.15 -8.55
N ARG A 106 -17.96 11.31 -8.09
CA ARG A 106 -17.23 12.56 -8.26
C ARG A 106 -16.20 12.76 -7.16
N MET A 107 -15.18 13.59 -7.40
CA MET A 107 -14.13 13.94 -6.44
C MET A 107 -14.73 14.41 -5.12
N ARG A 108 -15.77 15.25 -5.13
CA ARG A 108 -16.45 15.66 -3.90
C ARG A 108 -17.06 14.50 -3.11
N GLN A 109 -17.60 13.50 -3.80
CA GLN A 109 -18.17 12.30 -3.17
C GLN A 109 -17.07 11.34 -2.71
N ALA A 110 -15.98 11.23 -3.46
CA ALA A 110 -14.80 10.47 -3.06
C ALA A 110 -14.15 11.09 -1.81
N MET A 111 -13.99 12.41 -1.77
CA MET A 111 -13.49 13.14 -0.61
C MET A 111 -14.44 12.97 0.59
N ALA A 112 -15.77 13.06 0.40
CA ALA A 112 -16.72 12.78 1.49
C ALA A 112 -16.68 11.32 1.98
N ALA A 113 -16.44 10.36 1.08
CA ALA A 113 -16.25 8.96 1.46
C ALA A 113 -14.92 8.75 2.21
N LEU A 114 -13.86 9.45 1.79
CA LEU A 114 -12.57 9.47 2.48
C LEU A 114 -12.65 10.18 3.83
N ASP A 115 -13.47 11.23 3.98
CA ASP A 115 -13.76 11.87 5.26
C ASP A 115 -14.37 10.85 6.26
N GLY A 116 -15.27 9.98 5.78
CA GLY A 116 -15.79 8.87 6.58
C GLY A 116 -14.78 7.76 6.88
N LEU A 117 -13.77 7.57 6.02
CA LEU A 117 -12.62 6.69 6.30
C LEU A 117 -11.67 7.32 7.33
N TRP A 118 -11.62 8.65 7.36
CA TRP A 118 -10.87 9.45 8.31
C TRP A 118 -11.39 9.33 9.75
N GLU A 119 -12.67 9.02 9.93
CA GLU A 119 -13.24 8.69 11.26
C GLU A 119 -12.74 7.35 11.81
N ARG A 120 -11.95 6.57 11.04
CA ARG A 120 -11.39 5.29 11.49
C ARG A 120 -10.00 5.51 12.10
N PRO A 121 -9.84 5.42 13.44
CA PRO A 121 -8.57 5.73 14.10
C PRO A 121 -7.39 4.88 13.61
N ARG A 122 -7.67 3.65 13.13
CA ARG A 122 -6.67 2.74 12.58
C ARG A 122 -6.02 3.25 11.31
N LEU A 123 -6.79 3.88 10.42
CA LEU A 123 -6.23 4.42 9.17
C LEU A 123 -5.33 5.62 9.47
N LEU A 124 -5.73 6.45 10.43
CA LEU A 124 -4.96 7.64 10.81
C LEU A 124 -3.63 7.26 11.43
N ARG A 125 -3.70 6.34 12.38
CA ARG A 125 -2.53 5.75 13.01
C ARG A 125 -1.58 5.19 11.94
N HIS A 126 -2.10 4.44 10.97
CA HIS A 126 -1.27 3.88 9.89
C HIS A 126 -0.59 4.95 9.03
N LEU A 127 -1.26 6.08 8.76
CA LEU A 127 -0.64 7.19 8.02
C LEU A 127 0.49 7.84 8.81
N VAL A 128 0.31 8.08 10.11
CA VAL A 128 1.37 8.63 10.96
C VAL A 128 2.53 7.64 11.09
N GLU A 129 2.25 6.35 11.31
CA GLU A 129 3.26 5.29 11.34
C GLU A 129 4.08 5.27 10.03
N ALA A 130 3.41 5.37 8.88
CA ALA A 130 4.09 5.45 7.59
C ALA A 130 5.01 6.68 7.49
N CYS A 131 4.58 7.85 7.97
CA CYS A 131 5.42 9.04 8.03
C CYS A 131 6.65 8.84 8.93
N LEU A 132 6.47 8.26 10.11
CA LEU A 132 7.57 7.97 11.04
C LEU A 132 8.59 6.98 10.45
N VAL A 133 8.10 5.98 9.71
CA VAL A 133 8.98 5.05 8.98
C VAL A 133 9.77 5.78 7.89
N VAL A 134 9.13 6.64 7.10
CA VAL A 134 9.80 7.42 6.06
C VAL A 134 10.85 8.36 6.66
N GLU A 135 10.55 9.00 7.80
CA GLU A 135 11.50 9.83 8.55
C GLU A 135 12.73 9.03 8.96
N GLU A 136 12.57 7.88 9.63
CA GLU A 136 13.72 7.06 10.04
C GLU A 136 14.50 6.49 8.85
N LEU A 137 13.81 6.15 7.75
CA LEU A 137 14.49 5.77 6.51
C LEU A 137 15.25 6.95 5.90
N ALA A 138 14.82 8.19 6.04
CA ALA A 138 15.60 9.34 5.59
C ALA A 138 16.86 9.55 6.45
N GLU A 139 16.77 9.32 7.76
CA GLU A 139 17.91 9.48 8.68
C GLU A 139 18.94 8.36 8.58
N ARG A 140 18.49 7.12 8.43
CA ARG A 140 19.33 5.90 8.48
C ARG A 140 19.48 5.21 7.12
N GLY A 141 18.80 5.73 6.10
CA GLY A 141 18.62 5.10 4.79
C GLY A 141 19.91 4.80 4.07
N GLY A 142 20.95 5.62 4.21
CA GLY A 142 22.21 5.41 3.48
C GLY A 142 22.78 4.01 3.67
N ALA A 143 22.90 3.55 4.92
CA ALA A 143 23.42 2.20 5.20
C ALA A 143 22.43 1.08 4.82
N ILE A 144 21.13 1.37 4.82
CA ILE A 144 20.08 0.42 4.40
C ILE A 144 20.09 0.26 2.88
N ASP A 145 20.24 1.37 2.15
CA ASP A 145 20.31 1.42 0.70
C ASP A 145 21.53 0.68 0.18
N ASP A 146 22.68 0.84 0.84
CA ASP A 146 23.89 0.10 0.53
C ASP A 146 23.75 -1.42 0.76
N ALA A 147 22.84 -1.83 1.67
CA ALA A 147 22.58 -3.23 1.96
C ALA A 147 21.54 -3.87 1.02
N VAL A 148 20.71 -3.08 0.33
CA VAL A 148 19.77 -3.57 -0.68
C VAL A 148 20.49 -3.65 -2.03
N ASP A 149 21.21 -4.77 -2.23
CA ASP A 149 21.83 -5.07 -3.51
C ASP A 149 20.90 -5.80 -4.50
N ASP A 150 21.27 -5.80 -5.78
CA ASP A 150 20.52 -6.47 -6.85
C ASP A 150 20.31 -7.97 -6.56
N ALA A 151 21.27 -8.62 -5.90
CA ALA A 151 21.20 -10.04 -5.57
C ALA A 151 20.14 -10.33 -4.49
N LEU A 152 19.99 -9.44 -3.50
CA LEU A 152 18.95 -9.51 -2.48
C LEU A 152 17.57 -9.23 -3.08
N LEU A 153 17.45 -8.18 -3.91
CA LEU A 153 16.20 -7.87 -4.60
C LEU A 153 15.77 -9.03 -5.51
N GLN A 154 16.72 -9.65 -6.23
CA GLN A 154 16.42 -10.79 -7.08
C GLN A 154 15.93 -12.00 -6.27
N ARG A 155 16.56 -12.31 -5.12
CA ARG A 155 16.07 -13.36 -4.22
C ARG A 155 14.66 -13.06 -3.70
N ARG A 156 14.36 -11.79 -3.40
CA ARG A 156 13.04 -11.36 -2.97
C ARG A 156 12.00 -11.53 -4.08
N LEU A 157 12.33 -11.16 -5.31
CA LEU A 157 11.52 -11.38 -6.51
C LEU A 157 11.23 -12.86 -6.75
N ASP A 158 12.25 -13.72 -6.66
CA ASP A 158 12.09 -15.16 -6.85
C ASP A 158 11.19 -15.77 -5.77
N GLY A 159 11.37 -15.37 -4.51
CA GLY A 159 10.50 -15.76 -3.41
C GLY A 159 9.06 -15.28 -3.59
N PHE A 160 8.87 -14.06 -4.08
CA PHE A 160 7.55 -13.53 -4.45
C PHE A 160 6.90 -14.40 -5.53
N ARG A 161 7.62 -14.70 -6.61
CA ARG A 161 7.13 -15.55 -7.71
C ARG A 161 6.75 -16.94 -7.23
N LEU A 162 7.55 -17.55 -6.36
CA LEU A 162 7.27 -18.87 -5.80
C LEU A 162 5.96 -18.86 -4.98
N ARG A 163 5.77 -17.89 -4.09
CA ARG A 163 4.56 -17.77 -3.26
C ARG A 163 3.29 -17.56 -4.09
N HIS A 164 3.40 -16.89 -5.23
CA HIS A 164 2.27 -16.62 -6.12
C HIS A 164 2.13 -17.63 -7.27
N GLY A 165 2.97 -18.68 -7.32
CA GLY A 165 2.93 -19.69 -8.39
C GLY A 165 3.35 -19.16 -9.77
N LEU A 166 4.11 -18.07 -9.82
CA LEU A 166 4.51 -17.34 -11.04
C LEU A 166 5.81 -17.92 -11.63
N ALA A 167 5.79 -19.21 -11.94
CA ALA A 167 6.97 -19.95 -12.39
C ALA A 167 7.48 -19.51 -13.77
N ARG A 168 6.63 -18.98 -14.65
CA ARG A 168 7.02 -18.50 -15.99
C ARG A 168 6.97 -16.98 -16.07
N ALA A 169 7.79 -16.39 -16.92
CA ALA A 169 7.76 -14.94 -17.18
C ALA A 169 6.38 -14.46 -17.65
N ALA A 170 5.70 -15.23 -18.50
CA ALA A 170 4.34 -14.93 -18.95
C ALA A 170 3.32 -14.89 -17.79
N ASP A 171 3.49 -15.75 -16.77
CA ASP A 171 2.61 -15.76 -15.60
C ASP A 171 2.83 -14.50 -14.75
N THR A 172 4.09 -14.07 -14.58
CA THR A 172 4.43 -12.80 -13.92
C THR A 172 3.85 -11.60 -14.66
N HIS A 173 4.00 -11.52 -15.99
CA HIS A 173 3.46 -10.41 -16.78
C HIS A 173 1.93 -10.34 -16.72
N ARG A 174 1.25 -11.50 -16.77
CA ARG A 174 -0.21 -11.54 -16.60
C ARG A 174 -0.62 -11.07 -15.21
N TRP A 175 0.04 -11.56 -14.16
CA TRP A 175 -0.21 -11.13 -12.79
C TRP A 175 -0.03 -9.61 -12.63
N LEU A 176 1.06 -9.06 -13.18
CA LEU A 176 1.32 -7.62 -13.18
C LEU A 176 0.22 -6.83 -13.90
N ALA A 177 -0.21 -7.28 -15.07
CA ALA A 177 -1.30 -6.66 -15.82
C ALA A 177 -2.64 -6.72 -15.08
N ASP A 178 -2.97 -7.86 -14.47
CA ASP A 178 -4.20 -8.06 -13.67
C ASP A 178 -4.23 -7.14 -12.43
N HIS A 179 -3.06 -6.75 -11.92
CA HIS A 179 -2.90 -5.84 -10.78
C HIS A 179 -2.59 -4.39 -11.19
N GLY A 180 -2.55 -4.08 -12.48
CA GLY A 180 -2.25 -2.75 -12.99
C GLY A 180 -0.84 -2.24 -12.64
N MET A 181 0.12 -3.14 -12.50
CA MET A 181 1.50 -2.84 -12.11
C MET A 181 2.46 -3.11 -13.28
N THR A 182 3.53 -2.32 -13.36
CA THR A 182 4.70 -2.61 -14.19
C THR A 182 5.72 -3.47 -13.42
N HIS A 183 6.73 -3.99 -14.12
CA HIS A 183 7.82 -4.71 -13.44
C HIS A 183 8.58 -3.79 -12.47
N ARG A 184 8.80 -2.54 -12.87
CA ARG A 184 9.43 -1.51 -12.04
C ARG A 184 8.60 -1.23 -10.78
N ASP A 185 7.27 -1.14 -10.89
CA ASP A 185 6.42 -0.93 -9.71
C ASP A 185 6.54 -2.09 -8.70
N LEU A 186 6.71 -3.32 -9.20
CA LEU A 186 6.96 -4.48 -8.35
C LEU A 186 8.34 -4.40 -7.68
N GLU A 187 9.39 -4.04 -8.42
CA GLU A 187 10.74 -3.85 -7.87
C GLU A 187 10.75 -2.75 -6.81
N ASP A 188 10.16 -1.59 -7.10
CA ASP A 188 10.04 -0.46 -6.16
C ASP A 188 9.30 -0.89 -4.89
N ARG A 189 8.21 -1.65 -5.04
CA ARG A 189 7.47 -2.21 -3.89
C ARG A 189 8.32 -3.17 -3.06
N LEU A 190 8.96 -4.14 -3.70
CA LEU A 190 9.77 -5.14 -2.98
C LEU A 190 11.00 -4.51 -2.32
N THR A 191 11.56 -3.47 -2.94
CA THR A 191 12.63 -2.64 -2.37
C THR A 191 12.15 -1.91 -1.12
N ALA A 192 10.96 -1.30 -1.15
CA ALA A 192 10.36 -0.67 0.03
C ALA A 192 10.12 -1.69 1.17
N GLU A 193 9.65 -2.91 0.85
CA GLU A 193 9.50 -3.99 1.82
C GLU A 193 10.84 -4.41 2.43
N LEU A 194 11.90 -4.58 1.63
CA LEU A 194 13.24 -4.91 2.11
C LEU A 194 13.84 -3.81 3.00
N ARG A 195 13.70 -2.54 2.60
CA ARG A 195 14.16 -1.40 3.40
C ARG A 195 13.49 -1.37 4.77
N LEU A 196 12.19 -1.65 4.82
CA LEU A 196 11.47 -1.76 6.09
C LEU A 196 11.97 -2.93 6.93
N GLU A 197 12.16 -4.12 6.34
CA GLU A 197 12.69 -5.29 7.05
C GLU A 197 14.09 -5.02 7.65
N LEU A 198 14.97 -4.36 6.88
CA LEU A 198 16.31 -3.97 7.33
C LEU A 198 16.26 -2.88 8.42
N LEU A 199 15.38 -1.89 8.27
CA LEU A 199 15.16 -0.87 9.30
C LEU A 199 14.71 -1.53 10.62
N GLN A 200 13.77 -2.47 10.56
CA GLN A 200 13.33 -3.21 11.74
C GLN A 200 14.50 -3.97 12.37
N GLU A 201 15.32 -4.64 11.57
CA GLU A 201 16.50 -5.36 12.08
C GLU A 201 17.46 -4.40 12.79
N GLN A 202 17.76 -3.23 12.21
CA GLN A 202 18.63 -2.23 12.83
C GLN A 202 18.06 -1.64 14.13
N LEU A 203 16.74 -1.44 14.21
CA LEU A 203 16.11 -0.80 15.38
C LEU A 203 15.86 -1.75 16.55
N VAL A 204 15.53 -3.00 16.26
CA VAL A 204 15.07 -3.95 17.29
C VAL A 204 15.76 -5.31 17.25
N GLY A 205 16.59 -5.62 16.25
CA GLY A 205 17.22 -6.94 16.07
C GLY A 205 17.99 -7.41 17.30
N ASP A 206 18.83 -6.54 17.88
CA ASP A 206 19.62 -6.86 19.08
C ASP A 206 18.76 -7.17 20.32
N ARG A 207 17.50 -6.69 20.33
CA ARG A 207 16.56 -6.90 21.44
C ARG A 207 15.72 -8.16 21.29
N VAL A 208 15.74 -8.84 20.13
CA VAL A 208 14.92 -10.04 19.87
C VAL A 208 15.31 -11.17 20.82
N ALA A 209 16.61 -11.44 20.97
CA ALA A 209 17.09 -12.53 21.83
C ALA A 209 16.86 -12.26 23.33
N GLU A 210 16.85 -10.99 23.74
CA GLU A 210 16.48 -10.58 25.09
C GLU A 210 14.97 -10.76 25.31
N ALA A 211 14.15 -10.20 24.42
CA ALA A 211 12.69 -10.29 24.51
C ALA A 211 12.18 -11.74 24.53
N PHE A 212 12.82 -12.65 23.78
CA PHE A 212 12.50 -14.08 23.84
C PHE A 212 12.83 -14.69 25.21
N ARG A 213 13.98 -14.33 25.81
CA ARG A 213 14.38 -14.84 27.13
C ARG A 213 13.48 -14.34 28.27
N ASP A 214 12.90 -13.16 28.12
CA ASP A 214 11.98 -12.59 29.11
C ASP A 214 10.62 -13.31 29.14
N ALA A 215 10.22 -13.94 28.04
CA ALA A 215 8.94 -14.63 27.93
C ALA A 215 9.00 -15.86 26.99
N PRO A 216 9.82 -16.88 27.29
CA PRO A 216 10.01 -18.03 26.40
C PRO A 216 8.70 -18.82 26.20
N ASP A 217 7.90 -18.96 27.26
CA ASP A 217 6.63 -19.71 27.24
C ASP A 217 5.58 -19.05 26.33
N ALA A 218 5.70 -17.74 26.03
CA ALA A 218 4.83 -17.06 25.07
C ALA A 218 5.03 -17.59 23.63
N PHE A 219 6.17 -18.25 23.37
CA PHE A 219 6.51 -18.83 22.08
C PHE A 219 6.28 -20.34 22.04
N ASP A 220 5.72 -20.92 23.10
CA ASP A 220 5.23 -22.29 23.08
C ASP A 220 4.34 -22.53 21.86
N THR A 221 4.50 -23.71 21.29
CA THR A 221 3.78 -24.10 20.09
C THR A 221 2.89 -25.31 20.34
N LEU A 222 1.75 -25.35 19.65
CA LEU A 222 0.77 -26.41 19.75
C LEU A 222 0.46 -26.95 18.36
N PRO A 223 0.67 -28.26 18.10
CA PRO A 223 0.17 -28.88 16.88
C PRO A 223 -1.36 -28.89 16.92
N VAL A 224 -1.99 -28.34 15.87
CA VAL A 224 -3.43 -28.17 15.78
C VAL A 224 -3.99 -28.61 14.42
N ALA A 225 -5.25 -29.08 14.44
CA ALA A 225 -6.09 -29.15 13.27
C ALA A 225 -7.05 -27.96 13.30
N VAL A 226 -7.18 -27.25 12.18
CA VAL A 226 -8.05 -26.08 12.03
C VAL A 226 -9.07 -26.36 10.94
N ALA A 227 -10.34 -26.19 11.24
CA ALA A 227 -11.42 -26.26 10.27
C ALA A 227 -12.08 -24.89 10.12
N VAL A 228 -12.21 -24.39 8.89
CA VAL A 228 -12.98 -23.19 8.58
C VAL A 228 -14.24 -23.60 7.81
N LEU A 229 -15.39 -23.28 8.39
CA LEU A 229 -16.70 -23.78 7.98
C LEU A 229 -17.62 -22.62 7.57
N PRO A 230 -18.37 -22.76 6.46
CA PRO A 230 -19.15 -21.67 5.89
C PRO A 230 -20.40 -21.30 6.72
N SER A 231 -20.85 -22.19 7.61
CA SER A 231 -22.06 -21.97 8.40
C SER A 231 -21.87 -22.27 9.89
N PRO A 232 -22.53 -21.49 10.79
CA PRO A 232 -22.47 -21.73 12.23
C PRO A 232 -23.11 -23.07 12.60
N ARG A 233 -24.14 -23.51 11.86
CA ARG A 233 -24.81 -24.80 12.09
C ARG A 233 -23.87 -25.97 11.85
N LEU A 234 -23.13 -25.97 10.73
CA LEU A 234 -22.15 -27.01 10.43
C LEU A 234 -21.03 -27.02 11.48
N CYS A 235 -20.57 -25.83 11.87
CA CYS A 235 -19.57 -25.67 12.92
C CYS A 235 -20.04 -26.25 14.27
N ALA A 236 -21.24 -25.90 14.72
CA ALA A 236 -21.81 -26.47 15.93
C ALA A 236 -21.97 -28.00 15.86
N ALA A 237 -22.39 -28.53 14.71
CA ALA A 237 -22.55 -29.96 14.50
C ALA A 237 -21.22 -30.73 14.48
N ALA A 238 -20.15 -30.14 13.91
CA ALA A 238 -18.81 -30.70 13.96
C ALA A 238 -18.24 -30.62 15.38
N HIS A 239 -18.37 -29.47 16.05
CA HIS A 239 -17.93 -29.27 17.44
C HIS A 239 -18.56 -30.31 18.38
N ALA A 240 -19.87 -30.53 18.29
CA ALA A 240 -20.57 -31.52 19.11
C ALA A 240 -20.01 -32.94 18.95
N ARG A 241 -19.43 -33.28 17.79
CA ARG A 241 -18.83 -34.60 17.52
C ARG A 241 -17.40 -34.75 18.02
N CYS A 242 -16.63 -33.67 18.05
CA CYS A 242 -15.23 -33.68 18.48
C CYS A 242 -15.01 -33.14 19.89
N ARG A 243 -16.02 -32.57 20.55
CA ARG A 243 -15.91 -31.95 21.89
C ARG A 243 -15.34 -32.90 22.96
N ASP A 244 -15.66 -34.19 22.90
CA ASP A 244 -15.16 -35.18 23.86
C ASP A 244 -13.70 -35.59 23.60
N GLY A 245 -13.06 -35.01 22.57
CA GLY A 245 -11.66 -35.23 22.20
C GLY A 245 -11.35 -36.56 21.54
N ARG A 246 -12.36 -37.42 21.31
CA ARG A 246 -12.18 -38.76 20.73
C ARG A 246 -12.24 -38.79 19.21
N THR A 247 -12.94 -37.84 18.61
CA THR A 247 -13.15 -37.79 17.16
C THR A 247 -12.18 -36.77 16.56
N PRO A 248 -11.32 -37.18 15.60
CA PRO A 248 -10.49 -36.25 14.86
C PRO A 248 -11.34 -35.21 14.12
N LEU A 249 -10.86 -33.97 14.05
CA LEU A 249 -11.61 -32.86 13.48
C LEU A 249 -11.99 -33.11 12.02
N GLU A 250 -11.12 -33.70 11.20
CA GLU A 250 -11.47 -34.00 9.81
C GLU A 250 -12.64 -34.99 9.69
N VAL A 251 -12.72 -35.97 10.59
CA VAL A 251 -13.80 -36.96 10.63
C VAL A 251 -15.09 -36.28 11.08
N ALA A 252 -15.04 -35.50 12.16
CA ALA A 252 -16.19 -34.76 12.69
C ALA A 252 -16.80 -33.81 11.66
N VAL A 253 -15.96 -33.09 10.91
CA VAL A 253 -16.38 -32.20 9.83
C VAL A 253 -17.01 -32.98 8.68
N GLY A 254 -16.38 -34.07 8.24
CA GLY A 254 -16.91 -34.92 7.16
C GLY A 254 -18.27 -35.53 7.51
N GLU A 255 -18.45 -36.01 8.73
CA GLU A 255 -19.74 -36.55 9.21
C GLU A 255 -20.80 -35.46 9.37
N ALA A 256 -20.43 -34.30 9.90
CA ALA A 256 -21.36 -33.18 10.04
C ALA A 256 -21.86 -32.68 8.67
N ALA A 257 -20.98 -32.66 7.66
CA ALA A 257 -21.33 -32.29 6.29
C ALA A 257 -22.27 -33.32 5.62
N ARG A 258 -22.08 -34.62 5.86
CA ARG A 258 -22.93 -35.69 5.32
C ARG A 258 -24.29 -35.81 6.02
N GLY A 259 -24.34 -35.53 7.32
CA GLY A 259 -25.57 -35.64 8.12
C GLY A 259 -26.54 -34.46 7.99
N GLY A 260 -26.17 -33.43 7.23
CA GLY A 260 -27.01 -32.25 7.00
C GLY A 260 -28.08 -32.50 5.92
N PRO A 261 -29.27 -31.86 6.01
CA PRO A 261 -30.30 -31.97 4.99
C PRO A 261 -29.94 -31.28 3.65
N ARG A 262 -28.85 -30.49 3.64
CA ARG A 262 -28.37 -29.75 2.48
C ARG A 262 -26.83 -29.79 2.48
N PRO A 263 -26.18 -29.90 1.31
CA PRO A 263 -24.74 -29.71 1.20
C PRO A 263 -24.32 -28.33 1.72
N PRO A 264 -23.08 -28.17 2.20
CA PRO A 264 -22.59 -26.87 2.67
C PRO A 264 -22.65 -25.83 1.54
N ASP A 265 -23.16 -24.64 1.83
CA ASP A 265 -23.26 -23.52 0.88
C ASP A 265 -21.90 -22.81 0.65
N GLY A 266 -20.78 -23.54 0.76
CA GLY A 266 -19.44 -22.99 0.62
C GLY A 266 -18.33 -24.02 0.86
N PRO A 267 -17.06 -23.64 0.61
CA PRO A 267 -15.94 -24.53 0.79
C PRO A 267 -15.77 -24.91 2.26
N VAL A 268 -15.51 -26.19 2.51
CA VAL A 268 -15.07 -26.73 3.80
C VAL A 268 -13.58 -26.99 3.69
N SER A 269 -12.80 -26.40 4.59
CA SER A 269 -11.36 -26.62 4.64
C SER A 269 -10.97 -27.15 6.01
N VAL A 270 -10.12 -28.18 6.02
CA VAL A 270 -9.42 -28.65 7.22
C VAL A 270 -7.93 -28.60 6.90
N SER A 271 -7.18 -27.91 7.73
CA SER A 271 -5.72 -27.79 7.63
C SER A 271 -5.06 -28.20 8.93
N PHE A 272 -3.80 -28.61 8.80
CA PHE A 272 -2.95 -29.01 9.93
C PHE A 272 -1.79 -28.03 10.02
N GLY A 273 -1.41 -27.69 11.23
CA GLY A 273 -0.30 -26.77 11.44
C GLY A 273 0.06 -26.62 12.90
N THR A 274 0.80 -25.55 13.16
CA THR A 274 1.31 -25.21 14.48
C THR A 274 0.80 -23.83 14.87
N GLN A 275 0.18 -23.74 16.04
CA GLN A 275 -0.25 -22.48 16.65
C GLN A 275 0.79 -22.04 17.68
N ALA A 276 1.24 -20.78 17.65
CA ALA A 276 2.06 -20.21 18.71
C ALA A 276 1.17 -19.59 19.80
N ARG A 277 1.59 -19.67 21.07
CA ARG A 277 0.81 -19.19 22.22
C ARG A 277 0.52 -17.69 22.15
N HIS A 278 1.53 -16.87 21.83
CA HIS A 278 1.37 -15.40 21.76
C HIS A 278 0.42 -14.92 20.65
N SER A 279 0.21 -15.72 19.60
CA SER A 279 -0.69 -15.38 18.50
C SER A 279 -2.08 -16.04 18.64
N ALA A 280 -2.27 -16.87 19.66
CA ALA A 280 -3.55 -17.50 19.93
C ALA A 280 -4.49 -16.52 20.65
N ALA A 281 -5.58 -16.14 19.99
CA ALA A 281 -6.69 -15.44 20.64
C ALA A 281 -7.61 -16.44 21.35
N GLU A 282 -8.40 -15.97 22.32
CA GLU A 282 -9.52 -16.78 22.84
C GLU A 282 -10.52 -17.07 21.70
N PRO A 283 -11.06 -18.30 21.60
CA PRO A 283 -10.97 -19.41 22.57
C PRO A 283 -9.78 -20.37 22.37
N VAL A 284 -8.91 -20.12 21.39
CA VAL A 284 -7.79 -21.02 21.05
C VAL A 284 -6.70 -21.00 22.13
N ALA A 285 -6.47 -19.86 22.79
CA ALA A 285 -5.50 -19.73 23.88
C ALA A 285 -5.74 -20.75 25.01
N ALA A 286 -7.00 -21.08 25.31
CA ALA A 286 -7.36 -22.08 26.32
C ALA A 286 -6.79 -23.49 26.04
N LEU A 287 -6.50 -23.83 24.77
CA LEU A 287 -5.93 -25.14 24.39
C LEU A 287 -4.48 -25.34 24.87
N PHE A 288 -3.78 -24.25 25.18
CA PHE A 288 -2.44 -24.29 25.74
C PHE A 288 -2.43 -24.49 27.27
N SER A 289 -3.61 -24.59 27.90
CA SER A 289 -3.71 -24.91 29.32
C SER A 289 -3.14 -26.31 29.59
N PRO A 290 -2.39 -26.53 30.69
CA PRO A 290 -1.98 -27.86 31.12
C PRO A 290 -3.16 -28.82 31.34
N SER A 291 -4.35 -28.29 31.63
CA SER A 291 -5.58 -29.08 31.80
C SER A 291 -6.25 -29.51 30.49
N ALA A 292 -5.88 -28.90 29.36
CA ALA A 292 -6.39 -29.31 28.06
C ALA A 292 -5.76 -30.64 27.65
N ALA A 293 -6.59 -31.64 27.37
CA ALA A 293 -6.13 -32.93 26.88
C ALA A 293 -5.79 -32.88 25.37
N GLU A 294 -5.04 -33.86 24.90
CA GLU A 294 -4.97 -34.14 23.47
C GLU A 294 -6.36 -34.43 22.92
N GLY A 295 -6.66 -33.91 21.72
CA GLY A 295 -8.00 -33.95 21.14
C GLY A 295 -8.94 -32.84 21.64
N ALA A 296 -8.57 -32.06 22.66
CA ALA A 296 -9.39 -30.94 23.13
C ALA A 296 -9.67 -29.94 21.99
N VAL A 297 -10.90 -29.41 21.96
CA VAL A 297 -11.38 -28.53 20.90
C VAL A 297 -11.74 -27.18 21.50
N ALA A 298 -11.28 -26.10 20.88
CA ALA A 298 -11.65 -24.75 21.27
C ALA A 298 -13.12 -24.49 20.91
N GLU A 299 -13.76 -23.60 21.66
CA GLU A 299 -15.13 -23.21 21.36
C GLU A 299 -15.26 -22.63 19.94
N PRO A 300 -16.41 -22.84 19.26
CA PRO A 300 -16.67 -22.25 17.96
C PRO A 300 -16.54 -20.73 17.99
N HIS A 301 -15.78 -20.16 17.07
CA HIS A 301 -15.62 -18.71 16.97
C HIS A 301 -15.66 -18.24 15.51
N ARG A 302 -16.02 -16.98 15.31
CA ARG A 302 -16.15 -16.38 13.98
C ARG A 302 -14.78 -15.95 13.48
N VAL A 303 -14.50 -16.24 12.22
CA VAL A 303 -13.29 -15.81 11.51
C VAL A 303 -13.66 -15.18 10.17
N GLU A 304 -12.70 -14.54 9.52
CA GLU A 304 -12.87 -14.14 8.14
C GLU A 304 -13.14 -15.38 7.26
N GLY A 305 -14.19 -15.32 6.45
CA GLY A 305 -14.60 -16.45 5.61
C GLY A 305 -15.47 -17.53 6.28
N GLY A 306 -15.78 -17.44 7.59
CA GLY A 306 -16.72 -18.38 8.22
C GLY A 306 -16.62 -18.53 9.73
N HIS A 307 -16.69 -19.77 10.19
CA HIS A 307 -16.58 -20.17 11.60
C HIS A 307 -15.46 -21.19 11.75
N ALA A 308 -14.59 -20.99 12.73
CA ALA A 308 -13.44 -21.84 12.97
C ALA A 308 -13.67 -22.82 14.12
N LEU A 309 -13.13 -24.02 13.97
CA LEU A 309 -12.86 -24.98 15.04
C LEU A 309 -11.38 -25.29 15.05
N VAL A 310 -10.80 -25.37 16.24
CA VAL A 310 -9.40 -25.71 16.42
C VAL A 310 -9.31 -26.86 17.40
N GLN A 311 -8.69 -27.96 16.98
CA GLN A 311 -8.45 -29.13 17.81
C GLN A 311 -6.95 -29.28 18.10
N ARG A 312 -6.61 -29.52 19.36
CA ARG A 312 -5.27 -29.85 19.81
C ARG A 312 -4.91 -31.28 19.38
N LEU A 313 -3.76 -31.46 18.74
CA LEU A 313 -3.31 -32.76 18.21
C LEU A 313 -2.19 -33.42 19.01
N GLY A 314 -1.60 -32.72 19.96
CA GLY A 314 -0.44 -33.24 20.69
C GLY A 314 -0.02 -32.37 21.87
N PRO A 315 1.15 -32.63 22.47
CA PRO A 315 1.66 -31.83 23.57
C PRO A 315 2.07 -30.42 23.11
N VAL A 316 2.06 -29.48 24.06
CA VAL A 316 2.69 -28.17 23.86
C VAL A 316 4.20 -28.38 23.77
N ALA A 317 4.81 -27.92 22.69
CA ALA A 317 6.26 -27.92 22.51
C ALA A 317 6.83 -26.58 22.98
N PRO A 318 7.96 -26.56 23.72
CA PRO A 318 8.61 -25.33 24.12
C PRO A 318 8.93 -24.43 22.92
N GLY A 319 8.80 -23.12 23.10
CA GLY A 319 9.20 -22.16 22.09
C GLY A 319 10.68 -22.28 21.71
N VAL A 320 10.98 -22.14 20.43
CA VAL A 320 12.35 -22.08 19.90
C VAL A 320 12.52 -20.76 19.16
N LEU A 321 13.66 -20.09 19.38
CA LEU A 321 14.00 -18.84 18.67
C LEU A 321 14.52 -19.12 17.26
N ASP A 322 13.66 -19.68 16.42
CA ASP A 322 13.90 -19.88 14.99
C ASP A 322 13.65 -18.59 14.19
N ASP A 323 13.86 -18.64 12.87
CA ASP A 323 13.70 -17.47 12.00
C ASP A 323 12.27 -16.91 12.01
N ARG A 324 11.27 -17.77 12.19
CA ARG A 324 9.87 -17.37 12.29
C ARG A 324 9.61 -16.60 13.59
N ALA A 325 10.00 -17.18 14.72
CA ALA A 325 9.86 -16.55 16.03
C ALA A 325 10.62 -15.22 16.09
N ARG A 326 11.81 -15.15 15.47
CA ARG A 326 12.57 -13.90 15.34
C ARG A 326 11.80 -12.84 14.55
N ALA A 327 11.24 -13.20 13.40
CA ALA A 327 10.47 -12.27 12.58
C ALA A 327 9.21 -11.78 13.29
N GLU A 328 8.48 -12.68 13.98
CA GLU A 328 7.30 -12.34 14.77
C GLU A 328 7.65 -11.39 15.94
N LEU A 329 8.71 -11.70 16.70
CA LEU A 329 9.22 -10.84 17.78
C LEU A 329 9.69 -9.49 17.28
N ARG A 330 10.40 -9.45 16.15
CA ARG A 330 10.85 -8.21 15.51
C ARG A 330 9.66 -7.31 15.21
N GLY A 331 8.59 -7.88 14.63
CA GLY A 331 7.33 -7.16 14.41
C GLY A 331 6.75 -6.57 15.69
N VAL A 332 6.64 -7.37 16.76
CA VAL A 332 6.12 -6.90 18.05
C VAL A 332 6.97 -5.79 18.66
N LEU A 333 8.29 -5.93 18.63
CA LEU A 333 9.21 -4.92 19.16
C LEU A 333 9.18 -3.64 18.33
N PHE A 334 9.03 -3.76 17.01
CA PHE A 334 8.89 -2.63 16.11
C PHE A 334 7.59 -1.87 16.33
N GLU A 335 6.47 -2.56 16.51
CA GLU A 335 5.18 -1.95 16.88
C GLU A 335 5.28 -1.20 18.22
N ARG A 336 5.96 -1.76 19.22
CA ARG A 336 6.22 -1.05 20.49
C ARG A 336 7.08 0.19 20.30
N TRP A 337 8.04 0.15 19.38
CA TRP A 337 8.86 1.29 19.02
C TRP A 337 8.02 2.37 18.30
N LEU A 338 7.16 1.99 17.36
CA LEU A 338 6.20 2.89 16.71
C LEU A 338 5.27 3.55 17.72
N ASP A 339 4.69 2.77 18.64
CA ASP A 339 3.85 3.28 19.73
C ASP A 339 4.60 4.31 20.59
N ALA A 340 5.90 4.10 20.84
CA ALA A 340 6.73 5.04 21.58
C ALA A 340 6.98 6.33 20.79
N ARG A 341 7.31 6.23 19.49
CA ARG A 341 7.51 7.40 18.61
C ARG A 341 6.23 8.19 18.43
N LEU A 342 5.09 7.52 18.27
CA LEU A 342 3.78 8.15 18.12
C LEU A 342 3.41 8.99 19.35
N ARG A 343 3.75 8.53 20.57
CA ARG A 343 3.52 9.29 21.81
C ARG A 343 4.34 10.58 21.92
N SER A 344 5.47 10.68 21.22
CA SER A 344 6.34 11.87 21.25
C SER A 344 6.32 12.68 19.96
N ALA A 345 5.56 12.25 18.94
CA ALA A 345 5.47 12.92 17.66
C ALA A 345 4.53 14.13 17.72
N ASP A 346 4.92 15.23 17.07
CA ASP A 346 4.03 16.35 16.78
C ASP A 346 3.30 16.06 15.46
N VAL A 347 1.97 15.92 15.51
CA VAL A 347 1.15 15.54 14.36
C VAL A 347 0.21 16.66 14.01
N GLU A 348 0.44 17.30 12.86
CA GLU A 348 -0.44 18.31 12.28
C GLU A 348 -1.24 17.72 11.11
N TRP A 349 -2.56 17.89 11.14
CA TRP A 349 -3.45 17.45 10.07
C TRP A 349 -3.91 18.62 9.21
N TYR A 350 -3.53 18.63 7.93
CA TYR A 350 -3.94 19.66 6.96
C TYR A 350 -5.30 19.39 6.29
N TRP A 351 -5.94 18.26 6.63
CA TRP A 351 -7.21 17.83 6.07
C TRP A 351 -8.06 17.09 7.11
N GLY A 352 -9.39 17.12 6.95
CA GLY A 352 -10.36 16.67 7.95
C GLY A 352 -10.80 17.77 8.93
N ASN A 353 -11.92 17.55 9.62
CA ASN A 353 -12.43 18.48 10.67
C ASN A 353 -11.58 18.47 11.96
N THR A 354 -10.44 17.77 11.96
CA THR A 354 -9.48 17.65 13.07
C THR A 354 -8.56 18.87 13.19
N ARG A 355 -9.05 20.08 12.89
CA ARG A 355 -8.42 21.35 13.31
C ARG A 355 -8.47 21.57 14.84
N ASN A 356 -8.61 20.49 15.62
CA ASN A 356 -8.65 20.48 17.07
C ASN A 356 -7.33 19.93 17.62
N ASP A 357 -6.54 20.84 18.18
CA ASP A 357 -5.51 20.67 19.22
C ASP A 357 -4.43 19.60 19.01
N SER A 358 -3.31 20.03 18.42
CA SER A 358 -1.96 19.47 18.67
C SER A 358 -1.44 19.76 20.09
N ARG A 359 -2.34 19.98 21.06
CA ARG A 359 -2.00 20.14 22.49
C ARG A 359 -3.09 19.55 23.37
N ARG A 360 -2.92 18.29 23.76
CA ARG A 360 -3.35 17.80 25.08
C ARG A 360 -2.64 16.49 25.44
N SER A 361 -1.62 16.69 26.29
CA SER A 361 -1.06 15.83 27.35
C SER A 361 -0.55 14.43 27.02
#